data_AF-D0MFQ7-F1
#
_entry.id   AF-D0MFQ7-F1
#
_cell.length_a   1.000
_cell.length_b   1.000
_cell.length_c   1.000
_cell.angle_alpha   90.00
_cell.angle_beta   90.00
_cell.angle_gamma   90.00
#
_symmetry.space_group_name_H-M   'P 1'
#
loop_
_entity.id
_entity.type
_entity.pdbx_description
1 polymer ?
#
loop_
_entity_poly.entity_id
_entity_poly.type
_entity_poly.pdbx_seq_one_letter_code
_entity_poly.pdbx_strand_id
1 'polypeptide(L)'
;MPRPRSPFDLRLLTKVSELYYLQNLTQQQIARRLRLSRPKVSRLLKQARRLGIVQITIRGASQFVELESELERRYRLLEAVIVETPSPGDDALLKKQLGAAAADYLRRTVQAGDVIGMTWGTTLQAMIQQLQGVPTTKVHVVQTLGGIGPPEAEAYAADLSRRLAQLLQAPVTLLPAPGIVHRPEAREVLLSDRYVQAALSLFPRLTVAYTGIGALNTNPVFQTKDEQLQRFYEELQAAGAIGDIAMRFYDSRGRSVRTSLDQHLIGITLEELRHVPRVVGIAGGPAKVEAIRGALRGGYIKVLITDHETAEQLLAD
;
A
#
# COMPACT_ATOMS: atom_id res chain seq x y z
N MET A 1 -44.32 16.61 20.27
CA MET A 1 -44.50 16.18 18.87
C MET A 1 -43.57 16.97 17.96
N PRO A 2 -42.89 16.36 16.97
CA PRO A 2 -42.14 17.12 15.98
C PRO A 2 -43.13 17.93 15.13
N ARG A 3 -42.88 19.23 14.95
CA ARG A 3 -43.69 20.08 14.06
C ARG A 3 -43.76 19.45 12.64
N PRO A 4 -44.94 19.44 11.99
CA PRO A 4 -45.03 19.02 10.60
C PRO A 4 -44.11 19.91 9.74
N ARG A 5 -43.27 19.29 8.90
CA ARG A 5 -42.33 20.00 8.03
C ARG A 5 -43.12 20.91 7.10
N SER A 6 -42.99 22.21 7.30
CA SER A 6 -43.70 23.22 6.50
C SER A 6 -43.23 23.16 5.04
N PRO A 7 -44.12 23.31 4.04
CA PRO A 7 -43.76 23.50 2.64
C PRO A 7 -42.74 24.64 2.42
N PHE A 8 -42.71 25.62 3.31
CA PHE A 8 -41.74 26.72 3.31
C PHE A 8 -40.30 26.26 3.54
N ASP A 9 -40.09 25.24 4.38
CA ASP A 9 -38.75 24.74 4.68
C ASP A 9 -38.16 24.00 3.48
N LEU A 10 -38.96 23.19 2.76
CA LEU A 10 -38.50 22.51 1.55
C LEU A 10 -38.12 23.49 0.45
N ARG A 11 -38.95 24.52 0.21
CA ARG A 11 -38.63 25.59 -0.76
C ARG A 11 -37.33 26.31 -0.44
N LEU A 12 -37.10 26.65 0.84
CA LEU A 12 -35.88 27.31 1.26
C LEU A 12 -34.66 26.39 1.12
N LEU A 13 -34.79 25.11 1.44
CA LEU A 13 -33.74 24.10 1.26
C LEU A 13 -33.35 23.96 -0.22
N THR A 14 -34.33 23.88 -1.13
CA THR A 14 -34.09 23.85 -2.58
C THR A 14 -33.41 25.14 -3.02
N LYS A 15 -33.90 26.32 -2.60
CA LYS A 15 -33.33 27.59 -3.05
C LYS A 15 -31.89 27.80 -2.61
N VAL A 16 -31.58 27.46 -1.36
CA VAL A 16 -30.22 27.51 -0.84
C VAL A 16 -29.30 26.54 -1.60
N SER A 17 -29.83 25.37 -1.96
CA SER A 17 -29.09 24.36 -2.72
C SER A 17 -28.80 24.80 -4.16
N GLU A 18 -29.77 25.37 -4.89
CA GLU A 18 -29.55 25.94 -6.23
C GLU A 18 -28.47 27.02 -6.23
N LEU A 19 -28.56 27.97 -5.29
CA LEU A 19 -27.60 29.07 -5.20
C LEU A 19 -26.17 28.54 -4.94
N TYR A 20 -26.03 27.47 -4.16
CA TYR A 20 -24.73 26.90 -3.82
C TYR A 20 -24.19 25.99 -4.94
N TYR A 21 -24.95 24.98 -5.35
CA TYR A 21 -24.46 23.92 -6.25
C TYR A 21 -24.58 24.27 -7.74
N LEU A 22 -25.57 25.09 -8.14
CA LEU A 22 -25.78 25.43 -9.56
C LEU A 22 -25.22 26.80 -9.92
N GLN A 23 -25.24 27.74 -8.97
CA GLN A 23 -24.77 29.12 -9.20
C GLN A 23 -23.39 29.39 -8.59
N ASN A 24 -22.79 28.43 -7.89
CA ASN A 24 -21.46 28.55 -7.27
C ASN A 24 -21.31 29.73 -6.28
N LEU A 25 -22.40 30.18 -5.65
CA LEU A 25 -22.30 31.21 -4.61
C LEU A 25 -21.67 30.60 -3.34
N THR A 26 -20.76 31.34 -2.72
CA THR A 26 -20.27 31.02 -1.37
C THR A 26 -21.42 31.08 -0.35
N GLN A 27 -21.31 30.30 0.73
CA GLN A 27 -22.30 30.34 1.82
C GLN A 27 -22.51 31.76 2.39
N GLN A 28 -21.49 32.61 2.33
CA GLN A 28 -21.57 33.99 2.80
C GLN A 28 -22.30 34.91 1.81
N GLN A 29 -22.16 34.72 0.49
CA GLN A 29 -22.96 35.41 -0.51
C GLN A 29 -24.44 35.00 -0.41
N ILE A 30 -24.72 33.70 -0.21
CA ILE A 30 -26.08 33.19 -0.01
C ILE A 30 -26.70 33.78 1.27
N ALA A 31 -25.93 33.82 2.36
CA ALA A 31 -26.35 34.40 3.63
C ALA A 31 -26.79 35.86 3.47
N ARG A 32 -25.98 36.70 2.80
CA ARG A 32 -26.35 38.09 2.50
C ARG A 32 -27.59 38.18 1.61
N ARG A 33 -27.64 37.41 0.53
CA ARG A 33 -28.72 37.44 -0.47
C ARG A 33 -30.07 37.05 0.11
N LEU A 34 -30.11 36.07 1.01
CA LEU A 34 -31.33 35.55 1.61
C LEU A 34 -31.61 36.12 3.01
N ARG A 35 -30.80 37.09 3.48
CA ARG A 35 -30.87 37.66 4.84
C ARG A 35 -30.85 36.57 5.93
N LEU A 36 -29.97 35.60 5.78
CA LEU A 36 -29.73 34.50 6.73
C LEU A 36 -28.33 34.63 7.34
N SER A 37 -28.10 33.97 8.47
CA SER A 37 -26.75 33.79 8.98
C SER A 37 -26.02 32.67 8.21
N ARG A 38 -24.69 32.81 8.02
CA ARG A 38 -23.86 31.76 7.40
C ARG A 38 -24.03 30.38 8.08
N PRO A 39 -24.10 30.26 9.43
CA PRO A 39 -24.38 28.98 10.08
C PRO A 39 -25.76 28.40 9.72
N LYS A 40 -26.78 29.25 9.49
CA LYS A 40 -28.11 28.79 9.05
C LYS A 40 -28.05 28.25 7.62
N VAL A 41 -27.33 28.91 6.70
CA VAL A 41 -27.10 28.40 5.33
C VAL A 41 -26.40 27.04 5.35
N SER A 42 -25.35 26.88 6.16
CA SER A 42 -24.65 25.59 6.33
C SER A 42 -25.58 24.47 6.82
N ARG A 43 -26.40 24.75 7.84
CA ARG A 43 -27.41 23.79 8.33
C ARG A 43 -28.44 23.43 7.27
N LEU A 44 -28.92 24.39 6.49
CA LEU A 44 -29.87 24.15 5.40
C LEU A 44 -29.27 23.26 4.31
N LEU A 45 -28.02 23.50 3.88
CA LEU A 45 -27.33 22.62 2.92
C LEU A 45 -27.17 21.19 3.45
N LYS A 46 -26.79 21.02 4.73
CA LYS A 46 -26.72 19.69 5.37
C LYS A 46 -28.09 19.02 5.43
N GLN A 47 -29.13 19.77 5.78
CA GLN A 47 -30.49 19.26 5.85
C GLN A 47 -31.03 18.88 4.46
N ALA A 48 -30.72 19.65 3.41
CA ALA A 48 -31.11 19.35 2.03
C ALA A 48 -30.50 18.02 1.55
N ARG A 49 -29.23 17.76 1.87
CA ARG A 49 -28.58 16.46 1.62
C ARG A 49 -29.24 15.33 2.40
N ARG A 50 -29.46 15.52 3.71
CA ARG A 50 -30.10 14.50 4.56
C ARG A 50 -31.52 14.13 4.12
N LEU A 51 -32.25 15.08 3.54
CA LEU A 51 -33.61 14.86 3.04
C LEU A 51 -33.67 14.36 1.58
N GLY A 52 -32.53 14.15 0.92
CA GLY A 52 -32.47 13.72 -0.47
C GLY A 52 -32.86 14.79 -1.49
N ILE A 53 -33.06 16.05 -1.07
CA ILE A 53 -33.33 17.20 -1.96
C ILE A 53 -32.10 17.47 -2.83
N VAL A 54 -30.91 17.25 -2.26
CA VAL A 54 -29.64 17.28 -2.99
C VAL A 54 -29.03 15.89 -2.96
N GLN A 55 -28.86 15.32 -4.14
CA GLN A 55 -28.08 14.12 -4.37
C GLN A 55 -26.85 14.53 -5.17
N ILE A 56 -25.66 14.19 -4.68
CA ILE A 56 -24.40 14.46 -5.37
C ILE A 56 -23.90 13.12 -5.86
N THR A 57 -23.90 12.95 -7.18
CA THR A 57 -23.32 11.77 -7.83
C THR A 57 -21.96 12.14 -8.37
N ILE A 58 -20.92 11.46 -7.92
CA ILE A 58 -19.59 11.53 -8.51
C ILE A 58 -19.48 10.30 -9.40
N ARG A 59 -19.36 10.49 -10.72
CA ARG A 59 -19.08 9.38 -11.64
C ARG A 59 -17.58 9.12 -11.62
N GLY A 60 -17.17 8.00 -11.04
CA GLY A 60 -15.78 7.55 -11.05
C GLY A 60 -15.29 7.23 -12.46
N ALA A 61 -14.00 7.45 -12.73
CA ALA A 61 -13.36 6.95 -13.95
C ALA A 61 -13.08 5.43 -13.87
N SER A 62 -12.96 4.91 -12.65
CA SER A 62 -12.89 3.49 -12.35
C SER A 62 -14.26 2.98 -11.91
N GLN A 63 -14.62 1.76 -12.31
CA GLN A 63 -15.82 1.08 -11.83
C GLN A 63 -15.68 0.59 -10.37
N PHE A 64 -14.48 0.65 -9.81
CA PHE A 64 -14.16 0.11 -8.48
C PHE A 64 -14.12 1.16 -7.36
N VAL A 65 -14.49 2.42 -7.63
CA VAL A 65 -14.38 3.53 -6.63
C VAL A 65 -15.10 3.23 -5.32
N GLU A 66 -16.26 2.57 -5.38
CA GLU A 66 -17.01 2.18 -4.17
C GLU A 66 -16.26 1.11 -3.37
N LEU A 67 -15.68 0.13 -4.07
CA LEU A 67 -14.91 -0.98 -3.50
C LEU A 67 -13.60 -0.47 -2.87
N GLU A 68 -12.90 0.46 -3.55
CA GLU A 68 -11.74 1.18 -3.04
C GLU A 68 -12.08 1.91 -1.74
N SER A 69 -13.16 2.71 -1.76
CA SER A 69 -13.64 3.47 -0.60
C SER A 69 -14.02 2.57 0.58
N GLU A 70 -14.54 1.37 0.32
CA GLU A 70 -14.89 0.42 1.37
C GLU A 70 -13.66 -0.24 2.01
N LEU A 71 -12.68 -0.66 1.20
CA LEU A 71 -11.40 -1.15 1.71
C LEU A 71 -10.68 -0.11 2.55
N GLU A 72 -10.63 1.14 2.07
CA GLU A 72 -10.03 2.25 2.78
C GLU A 72 -10.65 2.45 4.17
N ARG A 73 -11.98 2.45 4.26
CA ARG A 73 -12.68 2.56 5.56
C ARG A 73 -12.43 1.36 6.45
N ARG A 74 -12.53 0.14 5.91
CA ARG A 74 -12.41 -1.12 6.68
C ARG A 74 -11.03 -1.27 7.30
N TYR A 75 -9.99 -1.02 6.51
CA TYR A 75 -8.60 -1.25 6.89
C TYR A 75 -7.83 0.03 7.25
N ARG A 76 -8.50 1.19 7.23
CA ARG A 76 -7.91 2.52 7.49
C ARG A 76 -6.72 2.82 6.57
N LEU A 77 -6.86 2.47 5.30
CA LEU A 77 -5.85 2.77 4.28
C LEU A 77 -5.87 4.26 3.95
N LEU A 78 -4.72 4.77 3.56
CA LEU A 78 -4.59 6.09 2.94
C LEU A 78 -5.21 6.09 1.55
N GLU A 79 -5.09 4.96 0.83
CA GLU A 79 -5.64 4.78 -0.50
C GLU A 79 -5.71 3.29 -0.87
N ALA A 80 -6.73 2.89 -1.60
CA ALA A 80 -6.79 1.60 -2.31
C ALA A 80 -6.87 1.85 -3.82
N VAL A 81 -6.11 1.08 -4.59
CA VAL A 81 -6.17 1.09 -6.06
C VAL A 81 -6.52 -0.30 -6.53
N ILE A 82 -7.64 -0.41 -7.25
CA ILE A 82 -8.16 -1.69 -7.71
C ILE A 82 -8.02 -1.80 -9.23
N VAL A 83 -7.40 -2.89 -9.68
CA VAL A 83 -7.36 -3.28 -11.09
C VAL A 83 -8.39 -4.36 -11.40
N GLU A 84 -8.79 -4.46 -12.66
CA GLU A 84 -9.59 -5.58 -13.13
C GLU A 84 -8.76 -6.87 -13.09
N THR A 85 -9.36 -7.95 -12.60
CA THR A 85 -8.72 -9.27 -12.60
C THR A 85 -8.73 -9.76 -14.04
N PRO A 86 -7.60 -10.22 -14.59
CA PRO A 86 -7.59 -10.82 -15.91
C PRO A 86 -8.31 -12.19 -15.87
N SER A 87 -8.39 -12.88 -17.02
CA SER A 87 -8.98 -14.22 -17.05
C SER A 87 -8.42 -15.14 -15.95
N PRO A 88 -9.27 -15.96 -15.29
CA PRO A 88 -8.84 -16.79 -14.17
C PRO A 88 -7.61 -17.65 -14.51
N GLY A 89 -6.62 -17.63 -13.62
CA GLY A 89 -5.39 -18.44 -13.75
C GLY A 89 -4.19 -17.73 -14.41
N ASP A 90 -4.34 -16.51 -14.92
CA ASP A 90 -3.22 -15.75 -15.52
C ASP A 90 -2.51 -14.84 -14.49
N ASP A 91 -1.73 -15.45 -13.60
CA ASP A 91 -0.93 -14.74 -12.58
C ASP A 91 0.10 -13.77 -13.20
N ALA A 92 0.61 -14.07 -14.39
CA ALA A 92 1.57 -13.21 -15.08
C ALA A 92 0.91 -11.92 -15.56
N LEU A 93 -0.27 -12.02 -16.18
CA LEU A 93 -1.03 -10.84 -16.61
C LEU A 93 -1.52 -10.02 -15.42
N LEU A 94 -1.95 -10.68 -14.34
CA LEU A 94 -2.34 -9.99 -13.10
C LEU A 94 -1.17 -9.17 -12.53
N LYS A 95 0.02 -9.76 -12.42
CA LYS A 95 1.23 -9.04 -11.99
C LYS A 95 1.54 -7.85 -12.87
N LYS A 96 1.36 -7.97 -14.19
CA LYS A 96 1.55 -6.87 -15.14
C LYS A 96 0.56 -5.72 -14.89
N GLN A 97 -0.72 -6.02 -14.67
CA GLN A 97 -1.73 -5.00 -14.37
C GLN A 97 -1.49 -4.31 -13.02
N LEU A 98 -1.16 -5.10 -11.98
CA LEU A 98 -0.77 -4.56 -10.67
C LEU A 98 0.48 -3.68 -10.78
N GLY A 99 1.48 -4.12 -11.55
CA GLY A 99 2.68 -3.35 -11.85
C GLY A 99 2.38 -2.02 -12.54
N ALA A 100 1.49 -2.01 -13.53
CA ALA A 100 1.07 -0.79 -14.20
C ALA A 100 0.38 0.18 -13.23
N ALA A 101 -0.59 -0.30 -12.43
CA ALA A 101 -1.25 0.52 -11.43
C ALA A 101 -0.28 1.06 -10.38
N ALA A 102 0.70 0.27 -9.95
CA ALA A 102 1.74 0.70 -9.02
C ALA A 102 2.69 1.74 -9.63
N ALA A 103 3.03 1.60 -10.91
CA ALA A 103 3.83 2.58 -11.63
C ALA A 103 3.10 3.92 -11.72
N ASP A 104 1.80 3.89 -12.06
CA ASP A 104 0.94 5.06 -12.13
C ASP A 104 0.77 5.73 -10.77
N TYR A 105 0.58 4.93 -9.72
CA TYR A 105 0.56 5.39 -8.33
C TYR A 105 1.85 6.13 -7.98
N LEU A 106 3.02 5.53 -8.27
CA LEU A 106 4.31 6.14 -7.98
C LEU A 106 4.45 7.48 -8.72
N ARG A 107 4.13 7.53 -10.02
CA ARG A 107 4.24 8.75 -10.85
C ARG A 107 3.46 9.93 -10.26
N ARG A 108 2.26 9.69 -9.73
CA ARG A 108 1.42 10.77 -9.19
C ARG A 108 1.72 11.11 -7.72
N THR A 109 2.40 10.24 -6.98
CA THR A 109 2.59 10.39 -5.53
C THR A 109 4.01 10.68 -5.08
N VAL A 110 5.02 10.41 -5.93
CA VAL A 110 6.42 10.72 -5.63
C VAL A 110 6.60 12.23 -5.46
N GLN A 111 7.32 12.63 -4.41
CA GLN A 111 7.54 14.02 -4.03
C GLN A 111 9.02 14.31 -3.78
N ALA A 112 9.39 15.58 -3.90
CA ALA A 112 10.73 16.02 -3.53
C ALA A 112 10.97 15.81 -2.03
N GLY A 113 12.08 15.19 -1.69
CA GLY A 113 12.43 14.82 -0.31
C GLY A 113 12.03 13.39 0.07
N ASP A 114 11.40 12.62 -0.83
CA ASP A 114 11.08 11.23 -0.54
C ASP A 114 12.33 10.37 -0.36
N VAL A 115 12.29 9.53 0.68
CA VAL A 115 13.24 8.44 0.89
C VAL A 115 12.47 7.14 0.65
N ILE A 116 12.67 6.56 -0.53
CA ILE A 116 11.88 5.45 -1.05
C ILE A 116 12.56 4.12 -0.73
N GLY A 117 11.92 3.33 0.13
CA GLY A 117 12.32 1.96 0.42
C GLY A 117 11.82 0.99 -0.65
N MET A 118 12.72 0.17 -1.19
CA MET A 118 12.40 -0.90 -2.15
C MET A 118 12.77 -2.26 -1.56
N THR A 119 11.86 -3.22 -1.65
CA THR A 119 12.13 -4.62 -1.27
C THR A 119 12.51 -5.43 -2.51
N TRP A 120 11.88 -6.58 -2.73
CA TRP A 120 12.18 -7.53 -3.79
C TRP A 120 10.90 -8.14 -4.36
N GLY A 121 11.03 -8.90 -5.44
CA GLY A 121 9.97 -9.76 -5.95
C GLY A 121 9.36 -9.30 -7.27
N THR A 122 8.65 -10.24 -7.91
CA THR A 122 8.22 -10.13 -9.31
C THR A 122 7.17 -9.03 -9.54
N THR A 123 6.35 -8.69 -8.53
CA THR A 123 5.36 -7.63 -8.68
C THR A 123 6.00 -6.24 -8.68
N LEU A 124 7.06 -6.04 -7.87
CA LEU A 124 7.86 -4.82 -7.94
C LEU A 124 8.64 -4.74 -9.25
N GLN A 125 9.17 -5.86 -9.75
CA GLN A 125 9.78 -5.93 -11.07
C GLN A 125 8.79 -5.49 -12.17
N ALA A 126 7.56 -6.00 -12.14
CA ALA A 126 6.50 -5.59 -13.07
C ALA A 126 6.20 -4.09 -12.97
N MET A 127 6.19 -3.51 -11.76
CA MET A 127 6.07 -2.06 -11.57
C MET A 127 7.22 -1.29 -12.26
N ILE A 128 8.47 -1.69 -12.02
CA ILE A 128 9.63 -1.04 -12.63
C ILE A 128 9.59 -1.13 -14.16
N GLN A 129 9.13 -2.24 -14.73
CA GLN A 129 9.00 -2.42 -16.18
C GLN A 129 7.93 -1.50 -16.81
N GLN A 130 6.93 -1.07 -16.05
CA GLN A 130 5.87 -0.16 -16.52
C GLN A 130 6.19 1.32 -16.26
N LEU A 131 7.19 1.62 -15.43
CA LEU A 131 7.60 2.98 -15.16
C LEU A 131 8.33 3.58 -16.37
N GLN A 132 7.81 4.71 -16.84
CA GLN A 132 8.51 5.62 -17.75
C GLN A 132 9.18 6.72 -16.92
N GLY A 133 10.28 7.29 -17.42
CA GLY A 133 11.10 8.25 -16.68
C GLY A 133 10.28 9.33 -15.98
N VAL A 134 10.47 9.47 -14.67
CA VAL A 134 9.74 10.41 -13.81
C VAL A 134 10.77 11.39 -13.25
N PRO A 135 11.06 12.48 -13.95
CA PRO A 135 12.05 13.43 -13.46
C PRO A 135 11.52 14.07 -12.17
N THR A 136 12.05 13.62 -11.05
CA THR A 136 11.79 14.16 -9.72
C THR A 136 13.10 14.60 -9.12
N THR A 137 13.07 15.68 -8.36
CA THR A 137 14.29 16.22 -7.73
C THR A 137 14.29 15.84 -6.25
N LYS A 138 15.47 15.53 -5.71
CA LYS A 138 15.69 15.27 -4.27
C LYS A 138 14.98 14.02 -3.72
N VAL A 139 14.83 12.98 -4.54
CA VAL A 139 14.42 11.65 -4.08
C VAL A 139 15.67 10.84 -3.71
N HIS A 140 15.59 9.92 -2.76
CA HIS A 140 16.64 8.96 -2.44
C HIS A 140 16.06 7.55 -2.39
N VAL A 141 16.62 6.60 -3.16
CA VAL A 141 16.15 5.21 -3.16
C VAL A 141 17.00 4.36 -2.21
N VAL A 142 16.37 3.49 -1.41
CA VAL A 142 17.03 2.65 -0.41
C VAL A 142 16.59 1.20 -0.59
N GLN A 143 17.56 0.29 -0.71
CA GLN A 143 17.29 -1.15 -0.65
C GLN A 143 16.99 -1.55 0.80
N THR A 144 15.85 -2.20 1.04
CA THR A 144 15.37 -2.49 2.41
C THR A 144 15.52 -3.95 2.85
N LEU A 145 15.91 -4.85 1.95
CA LEU A 145 16.23 -6.24 2.26
C LEU A 145 17.52 -6.62 1.55
N GLY A 146 18.40 -7.37 2.22
CA GLY A 146 19.56 -7.94 1.57
C GLY A 146 19.17 -8.86 0.40
N GLY A 147 20.15 -9.30 -0.36
CA GLY A 147 19.91 -10.15 -1.52
C GLY A 147 19.21 -11.47 -1.21
N ILE A 148 18.06 -11.73 -1.83
CA ILE A 148 17.33 -13.00 -1.73
C ILE A 148 17.44 -13.74 -3.07
N GLY A 149 17.77 -15.03 -3.01
CA GLY A 149 17.91 -15.88 -4.19
C GLY A 149 19.23 -15.66 -4.95
N PRO A 150 19.32 -16.20 -6.17
CA PRO A 150 20.51 -16.08 -7.01
C PRO A 150 20.79 -14.61 -7.34
N PRO A 151 22.05 -14.16 -7.31
CA PRO A 151 22.43 -12.80 -7.72
C PRO A 151 22.00 -12.42 -9.15
N GLU A 152 21.75 -13.40 -10.01
CA GLU A 152 21.36 -13.22 -11.41
C GLU A 152 19.85 -12.98 -11.60
N ALA A 153 19.03 -13.09 -10.54
CA ALA A 153 17.59 -12.97 -10.64
C ALA A 153 17.15 -11.53 -10.95
N GLU A 154 16.32 -11.32 -11.97
CA GLU A 154 15.85 -9.96 -12.32
C GLU A 154 14.99 -9.28 -11.25
N ALA A 155 14.38 -10.07 -10.36
CA ALA A 155 13.58 -9.60 -9.23
C ALA A 155 14.42 -9.34 -7.95
N TYR A 156 15.75 -9.28 -8.08
CA TYR A 156 16.68 -9.05 -6.98
C TYR A 156 16.61 -7.61 -6.47
N ALA A 157 16.60 -7.44 -5.14
CA ALA A 157 16.33 -6.16 -4.48
C ALA A 157 17.27 -5.03 -4.94
N ALA A 158 18.56 -5.35 -5.14
CA ALA A 158 19.55 -4.36 -5.56
C ALA A 158 19.28 -3.85 -6.98
N ASP A 159 18.88 -4.72 -7.91
CA ASP A 159 18.60 -4.34 -9.30
C ASP A 159 17.32 -3.52 -9.41
N LEU A 160 16.27 -3.90 -8.68
CA LEU A 160 15.04 -3.11 -8.62
C LEU A 160 15.31 -1.72 -8.06
N SER A 161 16.10 -1.62 -7.00
CA SER A 161 16.49 -0.34 -6.38
C SER A 161 17.30 0.53 -7.34
N ARG A 162 18.29 -0.05 -8.05
CA ARG A 162 19.10 0.68 -9.05
C ARG A 162 18.25 1.18 -10.22
N ARG A 163 17.38 0.32 -10.77
CA ARG A 163 16.51 0.67 -11.90
C ARG A 163 15.54 1.77 -11.52
N LEU A 164 14.92 1.70 -10.34
CA LEU A 164 14.07 2.79 -9.85
C LEU A 164 14.83 4.10 -9.74
N ALA A 165 16.02 4.07 -9.13
CA ALA A 165 16.85 5.25 -8.96
C ALA A 165 17.23 5.88 -10.32
N GLN A 166 17.53 5.06 -11.33
CA GLN A 166 17.78 5.54 -12.69
C GLN A 166 16.54 6.21 -13.31
N LEU A 167 15.37 5.59 -13.19
CA LEU A 167 14.10 6.13 -13.70
C LEU A 167 13.69 7.45 -13.03
N LEU A 168 14.07 7.62 -11.76
CA LEU A 168 13.83 8.82 -10.97
C LEU A 168 14.96 9.85 -11.03
N GLN A 169 16.09 9.53 -11.68
CA GLN A 169 17.32 10.32 -11.65
C GLN A 169 17.77 10.66 -10.21
N ALA A 170 17.64 9.67 -9.33
CA ALA A 170 17.87 9.78 -7.90
C ALA A 170 19.14 9.01 -7.45
N PRO A 171 19.82 9.41 -6.37
CA PRO A 171 20.79 8.56 -5.70
C PRO A 171 20.14 7.28 -5.13
N VAL A 172 20.95 6.23 -5.01
CA VAL A 172 20.56 4.95 -4.39
C VAL A 172 21.55 4.53 -3.32
N THR A 173 21.04 4.04 -2.19
CA THR A 173 21.81 3.31 -1.18
C THR A 173 21.40 1.85 -1.19
N LEU A 174 22.35 1.00 -1.53
CA LEU A 174 22.18 -0.45 -1.52
C LEU A 174 22.54 -1.01 -0.15
N LEU A 175 21.99 -2.18 0.16
CA LEU A 175 22.32 -2.95 1.35
C LEU A 175 23.27 -4.09 0.92
N PRO A 176 24.61 -3.93 1.09
CA PRO A 176 25.60 -4.86 0.54
C PRO A 176 25.74 -6.12 1.40
N ALA A 177 24.64 -6.86 1.56
CA ALA A 177 24.58 -8.09 2.35
C ALA A 177 23.56 -9.09 1.74
N PRO A 178 23.73 -10.40 1.97
CA PRO A 178 22.67 -11.38 1.75
C PRO A 178 21.45 -11.06 2.62
N GLY A 179 20.25 -11.34 2.13
CA GLY A 179 19.01 -11.17 2.89
C GLY A 179 18.80 -12.27 3.92
N ILE A 180 19.31 -13.48 3.64
CA ILE A 180 19.35 -14.63 4.55
C ILE A 180 20.81 -15.10 4.61
N VAL A 181 21.38 -15.19 5.81
CA VAL A 181 22.69 -15.80 6.03
C VAL A 181 22.55 -17.22 6.58
N HIS A 182 23.50 -18.10 6.29
CA HIS A 182 23.45 -19.49 6.78
C HIS A 182 23.68 -19.58 8.30
N ARG A 183 24.44 -18.66 8.89
CA ARG A 183 24.84 -18.69 10.31
C ARG A 183 24.52 -17.37 11.01
N PRO A 184 23.93 -17.37 12.22
CA PRO A 184 23.64 -16.14 12.96
C PRO A 184 24.90 -15.30 13.22
N GLU A 185 26.06 -15.93 13.43
CA GLU A 185 27.31 -15.19 13.65
C GLU A 185 27.74 -14.38 12.42
N ALA A 186 27.46 -14.88 11.21
CA ALA A 186 27.72 -14.14 9.98
C ALA A 186 26.82 -12.90 9.86
N ARG A 187 25.59 -12.96 10.40
CA ARG A 187 24.70 -11.80 10.48
C ARG A 187 25.34 -10.72 11.32
N GLU A 188 25.81 -11.04 12.53
CA GLU A 188 26.42 -10.06 13.43
C GLU A 188 27.68 -9.42 12.83
N VAL A 189 28.52 -10.22 12.16
CA VAL A 189 29.70 -9.70 11.44
C VAL A 189 29.28 -8.72 10.35
N LEU A 190 28.30 -9.08 9.51
CA LEU A 190 27.81 -8.19 8.44
C LEU A 190 27.15 -6.92 8.98
N LEU A 191 26.40 -7.02 10.09
CA LEU A 191 25.80 -5.86 10.75
C LEU A 191 26.84 -4.92 11.39
N SER A 192 28.06 -5.38 11.62
CA SER A 192 29.18 -4.53 12.05
C SER A 192 29.87 -3.79 10.91
N ASP A 193 29.61 -4.15 9.64
CA ASP A 193 30.19 -3.48 8.48
C ASP A 193 29.63 -2.06 8.31
N ARG A 194 30.53 -1.10 8.07
CA ARG A 194 30.16 0.32 7.97
C ARG A 194 29.16 0.64 6.86
N TYR A 195 29.19 -0.09 5.74
CA TYR A 195 28.29 0.16 4.61
C TYR A 195 26.92 -0.48 4.83
N VAL A 196 26.88 -1.64 5.49
CA VAL A 196 25.63 -2.23 5.97
C VAL A 196 24.96 -1.30 6.98
N GLN A 197 25.69 -0.82 7.99
CA GLN A 197 25.17 0.13 8.97
C GLN A 197 24.67 1.43 8.33
N ALA A 198 25.40 1.97 7.35
CA ALA A 198 24.99 3.16 6.62
C ALA A 198 23.63 2.94 5.93
N ALA A 199 23.42 1.80 5.28
CA ALA A 199 22.14 1.47 4.64
C ALA A 199 21.01 1.30 5.67
N LEU A 200 21.24 0.55 6.74
CA LEU A 200 20.25 0.33 7.81
C LEU A 200 19.85 1.64 8.52
N SER A 201 20.79 2.59 8.66
CA SER A 201 20.53 3.90 9.28
C SER A 201 19.50 4.76 8.54
N LEU A 202 19.17 4.41 7.29
CA LEU A 202 18.15 5.07 6.49
C LEU A 202 16.74 4.52 6.73
N PHE A 203 16.58 3.33 7.33
CA PHE A 203 15.26 2.72 7.54
C PHE A 203 14.31 3.61 8.36
N PRO A 204 14.75 4.26 9.46
CA PRO A 204 13.89 5.19 10.20
C PRO A 204 13.55 6.48 9.43
N ARG A 205 14.23 6.75 8.30
CA ARG A 205 14.04 7.95 7.47
C ARG A 205 13.15 7.69 6.25
N LEU A 206 12.74 6.44 6.01
CA LEU A 206 11.86 6.10 4.89
C LEU A 206 10.55 6.90 5.00
N THR A 207 10.22 7.63 3.94
CA THR A 207 8.94 8.35 3.82
C THR A 207 7.90 7.47 3.17
N VAL A 208 8.34 6.62 2.23
CA VAL A 208 7.52 5.65 1.53
C VAL A 208 8.29 4.34 1.34
N ALA A 209 7.59 3.21 1.44
CA ALA A 209 8.14 1.89 1.12
C ALA A 209 7.22 1.17 0.12
N TYR A 210 7.79 0.64 -0.96
CA TYR A 210 7.09 -0.21 -1.93
C TYR A 210 7.44 -1.67 -1.67
N THR A 211 6.43 -2.50 -1.48
CA THR A 211 6.61 -3.91 -1.17
C THR A 211 5.59 -4.81 -1.86
N GLY A 212 6.03 -6.01 -2.22
CA GLY A 212 5.11 -7.13 -2.44
C GLY A 212 4.59 -7.69 -1.11
N ILE A 213 3.53 -8.49 -1.20
CA ILE A 213 3.03 -9.34 -0.11
C ILE A 213 3.13 -10.80 -0.56
N GLY A 214 3.82 -11.62 0.23
CA GLY A 214 4.01 -13.05 0.01
C GLY A 214 3.03 -13.87 0.84
N ALA A 215 2.62 -15.03 0.31
CA ALA A 215 1.93 -16.05 1.08
C ALA A 215 2.91 -17.19 1.38
N LEU A 216 2.91 -17.71 2.61
CA LEU A 216 3.91 -18.69 3.05
C LEU A 216 3.95 -19.93 2.13
N ASN A 217 2.78 -20.46 1.78
CA ASN A 217 2.60 -21.65 0.96
C ASN A 217 3.11 -21.53 -0.49
N THR A 218 3.28 -20.31 -1.00
CA THR A 218 3.71 -20.02 -2.37
C THR A 218 5.02 -19.24 -2.42
N ASN A 219 5.69 -19.06 -1.27
CA ASN A 219 6.93 -18.30 -1.21
C ASN A 219 8.06 -19.07 -1.93
N PRO A 220 8.67 -18.50 -2.99
CA PRO A 220 9.66 -19.19 -3.80
C PRO A 220 10.97 -19.47 -3.05
N VAL A 221 11.27 -18.78 -1.96
CA VAL A 221 12.48 -19.01 -1.15
C VAL A 221 12.47 -20.42 -0.54
N PHE A 222 11.29 -20.93 -0.18
CA PHE A 222 11.14 -22.26 0.41
C PHE A 222 10.91 -23.37 -0.63
N GLN A 223 10.88 -23.04 -1.93
CA GLN A 223 10.80 -24.02 -3.02
C GLN A 223 12.21 -24.54 -3.38
N THR A 224 12.86 -25.17 -2.40
CA THR A 224 14.26 -25.57 -2.47
C THR A 224 14.49 -26.90 -1.76
N LYS A 225 15.63 -27.55 -2.06
CA LYS A 225 16.10 -28.76 -1.34
C LYS A 225 17.01 -28.44 -0.16
N ASP A 226 17.24 -27.16 0.14
CA ASP A 226 18.04 -26.73 1.28
C ASP A 226 17.37 -27.10 2.61
N GLU A 227 18.03 -27.95 3.40
CA GLU A 227 17.51 -28.47 4.66
C GLU A 227 17.30 -27.39 5.74
N GLN A 228 18.10 -26.32 5.73
CA GLN A 228 17.94 -25.23 6.67
C GLN A 228 16.70 -24.40 6.33
N LEU A 229 16.51 -24.07 5.06
CA LEU A 229 15.31 -23.35 4.60
C LEU A 229 14.03 -24.16 4.82
N GLN A 230 14.06 -25.49 4.65
CA GLN A 230 12.92 -26.35 4.98
C GLN A 230 12.58 -26.34 6.49
N ARG A 231 13.59 -26.40 7.37
CA ARG A 231 13.36 -26.26 8.81
C ARG A 231 12.76 -24.91 9.18
N PHE A 232 13.22 -23.81 8.58
CA PHE A 232 12.61 -22.50 8.79
C PHE A 232 11.15 -22.45 8.34
N TYR A 233 10.83 -23.08 7.20
CA TYR A 233 9.44 -23.19 6.73
C TYR A 233 8.56 -23.96 7.73
N GLU A 234 9.03 -25.10 8.24
CA GLU A 234 8.32 -25.90 9.24
C GLU A 234 8.08 -25.12 10.54
N GLU A 235 9.07 -24.38 11.03
CA GLU A 235 8.93 -23.51 12.20
C GLU A 235 7.89 -22.40 11.97
N LEU A 236 7.91 -21.76 10.81
CA LEU A 236 6.94 -20.73 10.43
C LEU A 236 5.52 -21.28 10.36
N GLN A 237 5.36 -22.45 9.74
CA GLN A 237 4.08 -23.13 9.65
C GLN A 237 3.55 -23.52 11.04
N ALA A 238 4.40 -24.09 11.89
CA ALA A 238 4.05 -24.44 13.26
C ALA A 238 3.68 -23.21 14.11
N ALA A 239 4.33 -22.07 13.85
CA ALA A 239 4.04 -20.80 14.51
C ALA A 239 2.82 -20.06 13.93
N GLY A 240 2.17 -20.60 12.89
CA GLY A 240 0.95 -20.05 12.30
C GLY A 240 1.17 -18.86 11.36
N ALA A 241 2.36 -18.74 10.77
CA ALA A 241 2.61 -17.74 9.73
C ALA A 241 1.75 -18.03 8.49
N ILE A 242 1.17 -16.98 7.91
CA ILE A 242 0.34 -17.07 6.70
C ILE A 242 0.90 -16.26 5.53
N GLY A 243 1.71 -15.24 5.82
CA GLY A 243 2.25 -14.34 4.84
C GLY A 243 3.45 -13.56 5.35
N ASP A 244 4.13 -12.89 4.43
CA ASP A 244 5.31 -12.12 4.70
C ASP A 244 5.37 -10.81 3.93
N ILE A 245 6.09 -9.87 4.52
CA ILE A 245 6.58 -8.67 3.84
C ILE A 245 8.08 -8.63 4.08
N ALA A 246 8.86 -8.61 2.99
CA ALA A 246 10.32 -8.61 3.05
C ALA A 246 10.91 -9.75 3.91
N MET A 247 10.37 -10.98 3.80
CA MET A 247 10.76 -12.14 4.61
C MET A 247 10.47 -12.01 6.11
N ARG A 248 9.69 -11.01 6.53
CA ARG A 248 9.19 -10.90 7.90
C ARG A 248 7.74 -11.39 7.95
N PHE A 249 7.52 -12.44 8.72
CA PHE A 249 6.27 -13.19 8.71
C PHE A 249 5.27 -12.71 9.77
N TYR A 250 3.99 -12.94 9.50
CA TYR A 250 2.89 -12.63 10.41
C TYR A 250 1.75 -13.66 10.29
N ASP A 251 0.90 -13.70 11.33
CA ASP A 251 -0.26 -14.58 11.42
C ASP A 251 -1.54 -13.96 10.84
N SER A 252 -2.65 -14.71 10.86
CA SER A 252 -3.95 -14.28 10.33
C SER A 252 -4.60 -13.11 11.10
N ARG A 253 -4.08 -12.80 12.29
CA ARG A 253 -4.47 -11.63 13.09
C ARG A 253 -3.53 -10.44 12.85
N GLY A 254 -2.55 -10.58 11.96
CA GLY A 254 -1.55 -9.57 11.66
C GLY A 254 -0.47 -9.41 12.73
N ARG A 255 -0.33 -10.36 13.65
CA ARG A 255 0.74 -10.33 14.66
C ARG A 255 2.03 -10.88 14.04
N SER A 256 3.16 -10.23 14.31
CA SER A 256 4.47 -10.72 13.86
C SER A 256 4.73 -12.12 14.42
N VAL A 257 5.15 -13.02 13.54
CA VAL A 257 5.60 -14.38 13.88
C VAL A 257 7.13 -14.34 13.92
N ARG A 258 7.71 -14.68 15.08
CA ARG A 258 9.16 -14.72 15.27
C ARG A 258 9.63 -16.17 15.41
N THR A 259 10.63 -16.55 14.63
CA THR A 259 11.22 -17.91 14.63
C THR A 259 12.75 -17.82 14.63
N SER A 260 13.44 -18.97 14.49
CA SER A 260 14.90 -18.95 14.38
C SER A 260 15.38 -18.18 13.14
N LEU A 261 14.58 -18.15 12.06
CA LEU A 261 14.87 -17.43 10.82
C LEU A 261 15.20 -15.95 11.05
N ASP A 262 14.59 -15.29 12.05
CA ASP A 262 14.85 -13.87 12.32
C ASP A 262 16.32 -13.54 12.63
N GLN A 263 17.05 -14.51 13.19
CA GLN A 263 18.49 -14.40 13.49
C GLN A 263 19.37 -14.56 12.24
N HIS A 264 18.77 -14.86 11.09
CA HIS A 264 19.44 -15.02 9.81
C HIS A 264 19.10 -13.88 8.83
N LEU A 265 18.16 -13.01 9.17
CA LEU A 265 17.67 -11.97 8.27
C LEU A 265 18.43 -10.65 8.42
N ILE A 266 18.84 -10.08 7.28
CA ILE A 266 19.41 -8.73 7.17
C ILE A 266 18.48 -7.89 6.30
N GLY A 267 17.74 -6.99 6.94
CA GLY A 267 16.77 -6.13 6.29
C GLY A 267 15.72 -5.60 7.25
N ILE A 268 14.83 -4.78 6.71
CA ILE A 268 13.80 -4.06 7.45
C ILE A 268 12.91 -5.02 8.24
N THR A 269 12.54 -4.61 9.44
CA THR A 269 11.61 -5.32 10.31
C THR A 269 10.16 -4.88 10.05
N LEU A 270 9.17 -5.69 10.44
CA LEU A 270 7.77 -5.26 10.41
C LEU A 270 7.50 -4.06 11.32
N GLU A 271 8.28 -3.93 12.40
CA GLU A 271 8.17 -2.82 13.34
C GLU A 271 8.64 -1.52 12.68
N GLU A 272 9.82 -1.50 12.06
CA GLU A 272 10.31 -0.35 11.29
C GLU A 272 9.36 -0.01 10.14
N LEU A 273 8.89 -1.03 9.40
CA LEU A 273 7.95 -0.84 8.29
C LEU A 273 6.64 -0.19 8.76
N ARG A 274 6.12 -0.58 9.93
CA ARG A 274 4.89 0.00 10.49
C ARG A 274 5.04 1.51 10.79
N HIS A 275 6.25 1.99 11.06
CA HIS A 275 6.55 3.41 11.30
C HIS A 275 6.72 4.23 10.02
N VAL A 276 6.90 3.57 8.86
CA VAL A 276 6.98 4.28 7.58
C VAL A 276 5.63 4.95 7.30
N PRO A 277 5.59 6.28 7.03
CA PRO A 277 4.34 7.01 6.85
C PRO A 277 3.45 6.43 5.74
N ARG A 278 4.06 5.94 4.66
CA ARG A 278 3.35 5.35 3.53
C ARG A 278 3.98 4.02 3.13
N VAL A 279 3.30 2.91 3.39
CA VAL A 279 3.71 1.59 2.89
C VAL A 279 2.74 1.15 1.80
N VAL A 280 3.25 1.03 0.57
CA VAL A 280 2.51 0.60 -0.61
C VAL A 280 2.69 -0.90 -0.77
N GLY A 281 1.63 -1.66 -0.46
CA GLY A 281 1.57 -3.10 -0.67
C GLY A 281 0.96 -3.42 -2.04
N ILE A 282 1.69 -4.16 -2.87
CA ILE A 282 1.25 -4.53 -4.22
C ILE A 282 1.13 -6.05 -4.28
N ALA A 283 -0.10 -6.54 -4.25
CA ALA A 283 -0.40 -7.96 -4.29
C ALA A 283 -1.85 -8.19 -4.67
N GLY A 284 -2.12 -9.34 -5.27
CA GLY A 284 -3.44 -9.78 -5.67
C GLY A 284 -3.45 -11.27 -5.94
N GLY A 285 -4.63 -11.78 -6.27
CA GLY A 285 -4.90 -13.16 -6.60
C GLY A 285 -5.36 -14.02 -5.41
N PRO A 286 -6.14 -15.09 -5.67
CA PRO A 286 -6.80 -15.89 -4.65
C PRO A 286 -5.82 -16.56 -3.67
N ALA A 287 -4.64 -16.95 -4.13
CA ALA A 287 -3.61 -17.59 -3.31
C ALA A 287 -3.05 -16.66 -2.21
N LYS A 288 -3.26 -15.34 -2.31
CA LYS A 288 -2.68 -14.34 -1.41
C LYS A 288 -3.70 -13.63 -0.51
N VAL A 289 -4.99 -13.91 -0.65
CA VAL A 289 -6.05 -13.19 0.09
C VAL A 289 -5.78 -13.18 1.60
N GLU A 290 -5.50 -14.34 2.20
CA GLU A 290 -5.25 -14.41 3.64
C GLU A 290 -3.97 -13.67 4.04
N ALA A 291 -2.90 -13.79 3.25
CA ALA A 291 -1.66 -13.05 3.50
C ALA A 291 -1.87 -11.53 3.42
N ILE A 292 -2.65 -11.05 2.46
CA ILE A 292 -3.01 -9.64 2.32
C ILE A 292 -3.87 -9.19 3.51
N ARG A 293 -4.87 -9.99 3.88
CA ARG A 293 -5.73 -9.73 5.05
C ARG A 293 -4.93 -9.61 6.34
N GLY A 294 -3.98 -10.52 6.57
CA GLY A 294 -3.06 -10.47 7.72
C GLY A 294 -2.21 -9.20 7.72
N ALA A 295 -1.65 -8.81 6.56
CA ALA A 295 -0.86 -7.59 6.43
C ALA A 295 -1.67 -6.32 6.75
N LEU A 296 -2.92 -6.27 6.27
CA LEU A 296 -3.85 -5.16 6.52
C LEU A 296 -4.26 -5.09 8.00
N ARG A 297 -4.61 -6.23 8.62
CA ARG A 297 -4.92 -6.32 10.06
C ARG A 297 -3.73 -5.91 10.93
N GLY A 298 -2.52 -6.26 10.51
CA GLY A 298 -1.28 -5.86 11.17
C GLY A 298 -0.92 -4.38 10.99
N GLY A 299 -1.64 -3.65 10.14
CA GLY A 299 -1.38 -2.25 9.85
C GLY A 299 0.00 -2.00 9.24
N TYR A 300 0.59 -3.02 8.60
CA TYR A 300 1.89 -2.92 7.93
C TYR A 300 1.78 -2.20 6.59
N ILE A 301 0.60 -2.27 5.96
CA ILE A 301 0.30 -1.63 4.68
C ILE A 301 -0.59 -0.42 4.92
N LYS A 302 -0.26 0.70 4.26
CA LYS A 302 -1.03 1.95 4.32
C LYS A 302 -1.72 2.26 3.00
N VAL A 303 -1.23 1.70 1.90
CA VAL A 303 -1.81 1.81 0.57
C VAL A 303 -1.82 0.42 -0.04
N LEU A 304 -2.97 -0.04 -0.54
CA LEU A 304 -3.09 -1.35 -1.18
C LEU A 304 -3.34 -1.18 -2.67
N ILE A 305 -2.55 -1.88 -3.49
CA ILE A 305 -2.78 -2.03 -4.93
C ILE A 305 -3.06 -3.51 -5.18
N THR A 306 -4.29 -3.83 -5.58
CA THR A 306 -4.82 -5.19 -5.69
C THR A 306 -5.80 -5.31 -6.86
N ASP A 307 -6.24 -6.53 -7.17
CA ASP A 307 -7.35 -6.77 -8.10
C ASP A 307 -8.71 -6.83 -7.41
N HIS A 308 -9.78 -6.70 -8.20
CA HIS A 308 -11.16 -6.62 -7.70
C HIS A 308 -11.65 -7.91 -7.00
N GLU A 309 -11.32 -9.10 -7.52
CA GLU A 309 -11.72 -10.36 -6.88
C GLU A 309 -11.09 -10.50 -5.48
N THR A 310 -9.82 -10.12 -5.35
CA THR A 310 -9.13 -10.09 -4.05
C THR A 310 -9.76 -9.05 -3.13
N ALA A 311 -10.08 -7.86 -3.64
CA ALA A 311 -10.73 -6.80 -2.87
C ALA A 311 -12.10 -7.22 -2.33
N GLU A 312 -12.93 -7.88 -3.14
CA GLU A 312 -14.23 -8.41 -2.73
C GLU A 312 -14.07 -9.45 -1.62
N GLN A 313 -13.14 -10.40 -1.78
CA GLN A 313 -12.86 -11.39 -0.73
C GLN A 313 -12.37 -10.75 0.57
N LEU A 314 -11.56 -9.69 0.49
CA LEU A 314 -11.11 -8.93 1.67
C LEU A 314 -12.27 -8.24 2.41
N LEU A 315 -13.39 -7.99 1.74
CA LEU A 315 -14.60 -7.39 2.30
C LEU A 315 -15.68 -8.40 2.71
N ALA A 316 -15.62 -9.63 2.21
CA ALA A 316 -16.60 -10.70 2.48
C ALA A 316 -16.60 -11.27 3.92
N ASP A 317 -15.71 -10.77 4.80
CA ASP A 317 -15.65 -11.10 6.23
C ASP A 317 -16.66 -10.30 7.07
#